data_AF-A0A820GM57-F1
#
_entry.id   AF-A0A820GM57-F1
#
_cell.length_a   1.000
_cell.length_b   1.000
_cell.length_c   1.000
_cell.angle_alpha   90.00
_cell.angle_beta   90.00
_cell.angle_gamma   90.00
#
_symmetry.space_group_name_H-M   'P 1'
#
loop_
_entity.id
_entity.type
_entity.pdbx_description
1 polymer ?
#
loop_
_entity_poly.entity_id
_entity_poly.type
_entity_poly.pdbx_seq_one_letter_code
_entity_poly.pdbx_strand_id
1 'polypeptide(L)'
;PAGNDTTSLINIIINIRDTSNCITEYYMSPITVRSDSEGINKLITTFQNSANALTSNPLVRILSSGNQNAIGQIITSLSNEFNNINIKILEDAISNGIPATTISISSLGESQTSQTTTVSVNSSATIEYNSQLNCYANVRDYLITFTSNLLITTSDSIKLQASSLARFTEATNQLTQKTSMLASDKCYQLAQALYSMANKIPYEDVQIAANQISQCASNVLTAINGPLQQRTSILDLDFSRSTNFPSDYDTDLESVWAHPNLVDGGNDYSWGAIEQGRYNYYQKQAANQITTQVNQITSLLTSALNIHLNIGQNITMNTSSVIMS
;
A
#
# COMPACT_ATOMS: atom_id res chain seq x y z
N PRO A 1 -9.42 19.89 16.52
CA PRO A 1 -9.53 21.36 16.39
C PRO A 1 -9.08 21.79 14.99
N ALA A 2 -9.99 22.32 14.16
CA ALA A 2 -9.64 22.82 12.84
C ALA A 2 -8.78 24.08 12.99
N GLY A 3 -7.54 24.03 12.53
CA GLY A 3 -6.58 25.09 12.77
C GLY A 3 -6.47 26.10 11.62
N ASN A 4 -6.69 27.39 11.89
CA ASN A 4 -6.20 28.49 11.06
C ASN A 4 -4.73 28.82 11.41
N ASP A 5 -4.12 29.80 10.73
CA ASP A 5 -2.70 30.16 10.91
C ASP A 5 -2.28 30.48 12.37
N THR A 6 -3.23 30.72 13.29
CA THR A 6 -2.94 30.92 14.72
C THR A 6 -3.08 29.66 15.58
N THR A 7 -3.64 28.58 15.06
CA THR A 7 -3.91 27.30 15.76
C THR A 7 -3.10 26.12 15.22
N SER A 8 -2.29 26.36 14.17
CA SER A 8 -1.33 25.40 13.57
C SER A 8 0.10 25.55 14.12
N LEU A 9 0.29 26.39 15.13
CA LEU A 9 1.57 26.61 15.84
C LEU A 9 1.76 25.51 16.89
N ILE A 10 2.69 24.59 16.63
CA ILE A 10 3.11 23.60 17.61
C ILE A 10 4.29 24.19 18.39
N ASN A 11 4.05 24.48 19.67
CA ASN A 11 5.11 24.83 20.61
C ASN A 11 5.79 23.55 21.06
N ILE A 12 7.05 23.35 20.64
CA ILE A 12 7.83 22.19 21.02
C ILE A 12 8.64 22.53 22.27
N ILE A 13 8.45 21.72 23.32
CA ILE A 13 9.23 21.78 24.55
C ILE A 13 10.07 20.51 24.60
N ILE A 14 11.39 20.66 24.64
CA ILE A 14 12.33 19.55 24.78
C ILE A 14 12.72 19.46 26.26
N ASN A 15 12.39 18.34 26.89
CA ASN A 15 12.78 18.06 28.27
C ASN A 15 14.00 17.14 28.27
N ILE A 16 15.16 17.68 28.65
CA ILE A 16 16.39 16.91 28.84
C ILE A 16 16.46 16.50 30.30
N ARG A 17 16.48 15.19 30.54
CA ARG A 17 16.64 14.60 31.87
C ARG A 17 18.06 14.09 32.02
N ASP A 18 18.75 14.49 33.09
CA ASP A 18 20.09 14.00 33.40
C ASP A 18 20.07 12.72 34.25
N THR A 19 21.26 12.17 34.53
CA THR A 19 21.44 10.98 35.36
C THR A 19 21.08 11.19 36.84
N SER A 20 20.97 12.44 37.29
CA SER A 20 20.51 12.85 38.63
C SER A 20 19.01 13.10 38.70
N ASN A 21 18.26 12.80 37.62
CA ASN A 21 16.82 13.01 37.52
C ASN A 21 16.39 14.49 37.57
N CYS A 22 17.31 15.42 37.27
CA CYS A 22 16.99 16.81 37.05
C CYS A 22 16.44 17.00 35.62
N ILE A 23 15.43 17.85 35.46
CA ILE A 23 14.80 18.15 34.17
C ILE A 23 15.15 19.58 33.78
N THR A 24 15.73 19.75 32.59
CA THR A 24 15.92 21.06 31.95
C THR A 24 14.98 21.15 30.74
N GLU A 25 14.16 22.18 30.69
CA GLU A 25 13.21 22.42 29.59
C GLU A 25 13.77 23.43 28.58
N TYR A 26 13.71 23.10 27.29
CA TYR A 26 14.08 23.99 26.19
C TYR A 26 12.84 24.31 25.35
N TYR A 27 12.54 25.59 25.25
CA TYR A 27 11.47 26.11 24.40
C TYR A 27 12.01 26.34 22.99
N MET A 28 11.53 25.56 22.02
CA MET A 28 11.88 25.75 20.61
C MET A 28 11.01 26.82 19.97
N SER A 29 11.51 27.42 18.88
CA SER A 29 10.68 28.27 18.01
C SER A 29 9.51 27.45 17.48
N PRO A 30 8.30 28.03 17.42
CA PRO A 30 7.12 27.27 17.07
C PRO A 30 7.14 26.85 15.60
N ILE A 31 6.76 25.61 15.34
CA ILE A 31 6.73 25.03 13.99
C ILE A 31 5.30 25.08 13.48
N THR A 32 5.12 25.49 12.23
CA THR A 32 3.82 25.50 11.55
C THR A 32 3.67 24.24 10.71
N VAL A 33 2.70 23.39 11.06
CA VAL A 33 2.37 22.20 10.25
C VAL A 33 1.38 22.61 9.16
N ARG A 34 1.77 22.48 7.90
CA ARG A 34 0.90 22.69 6.74
C ARG A 34 0.43 21.34 6.18
N SER A 35 -0.84 21.25 5.83
CA SER A 35 -1.37 20.13 5.04
C SER A 35 -0.85 20.21 3.60
N ASP A 36 -0.60 19.05 2.98
CA ASP A 36 -0.25 18.94 1.56
C ASP A 36 -1.46 19.29 0.69
N SER A 37 -1.66 20.59 0.49
CA SER A 37 -2.83 21.15 -0.20
C SER A 37 -2.90 20.72 -1.66
N GLU A 38 -1.76 20.45 -2.32
CA GLU A 38 -1.73 20.02 -3.71
C GLU A 38 -2.12 18.54 -3.86
N GLY A 39 -1.59 17.67 -3.01
CA GLY A 39 -2.03 16.28 -2.93
C GLY A 39 -3.51 16.20 -2.61
N ILE A 40 -3.96 16.86 -1.54
CA ILE A 40 -5.38 16.87 -1.14
C ILE A 40 -6.28 17.40 -2.27
N ASN A 41 -5.90 18.45 -2.99
CA ASN A 41 -6.66 18.92 -4.14
C ASN A 41 -6.73 17.91 -5.29
N LYS A 42 -5.66 17.12 -5.53
CA LYS A 42 -5.68 16.03 -6.52
C LYS A 42 -6.65 14.91 -6.09
N LEU A 43 -6.64 14.48 -4.82
CA LEU A 43 -7.61 13.51 -4.28
C LEU A 43 -9.04 14.01 -4.45
N ILE A 44 -9.23 15.28 -4.10
CA ILE A 44 -10.49 15.99 -4.19
C ILE A 44 -10.97 16.03 -5.65
N THR A 45 -10.12 16.38 -6.61
CA THR A 45 -10.47 16.34 -8.04
C THR A 45 -10.78 14.92 -8.54
N THR A 46 -10.07 13.90 -8.04
CA THR A 46 -10.36 12.48 -8.33
C THR A 46 -11.74 12.07 -7.80
N PHE A 47 -12.15 12.54 -6.61
CA PHE A 47 -13.49 12.34 -6.08
C PHE A 47 -14.57 13.25 -6.71
N GLN A 48 -14.19 14.40 -7.28
CA GLN A 48 -15.10 15.39 -7.89
C GLN A 48 -15.57 15.01 -9.30
N ASN A 49 -14.87 14.10 -9.98
CA ASN A 49 -15.32 13.58 -11.28
C ASN A 49 -16.61 12.73 -11.17
N SER A 50 -17.10 12.46 -9.96
CA SER A 50 -18.47 12.03 -9.68
C SER A 50 -19.28 13.16 -9.02
N ALA A 51 -19.96 13.96 -9.85
CA ALA A 51 -21.06 14.88 -9.57
C ALA A 51 -21.00 15.83 -8.32
N ASN A 52 -20.76 17.12 -8.59
CA ASN A 52 -21.34 18.33 -7.98
C ASN A 52 -21.58 18.38 -6.44
N ALA A 53 -20.59 18.89 -5.69
CA ALA A 53 -20.71 19.99 -4.70
C ALA A 53 -19.41 20.11 -3.86
N LEU A 54 -18.68 21.22 -4.06
CA LEU A 54 -17.28 21.42 -3.64
C LEU A 54 -17.05 21.55 -2.11
N THR A 55 -18.05 21.94 -1.33
CA THR A 55 -17.85 22.39 0.08
C THR A 55 -18.73 21.68 1.11
N SER A 56 -19.65 20.84 0.65
CA SER A 56 -20.60 20.10 1.53
C SER A 56 -20.14 18.68 1.83
N ASN A 57 -19.08 18.20 1.18
CA ASN A 57 -18.63 16.82 1.33
C ASN A 57 -17.86 16.66 2.66
N PRO A 58 -18.39 15.89 3.63
CA PRO A 58 -17.76 15.73 4.94
C PRO A 58 -16.39 15.04 4.86
N LEU A 59 -16.13 14.22 3.83
CA LEU A 59 -14.84 13.54 3.61
C LEU A 59 -13.74 14.56 3.28
N VAL A 60 -14.04 15.52 2.41
CA VAL A 60 -13.10 16.58 1.99
C VAL A 60 -12.68 17.44 3.18
N ARG A 61 -13.65 17.83 4.03
CA ARG A 61 -13.40 18.71 5.19
C ARG A 61 -12.55 18.05 6.28
N ILE A 62 -12.60 16.73 6.38
CA ILE A 62 -11.86 15.96 7.38
C ILE A 62 -10.47 15.58 6.86
N LEU A 63 -10.33 15.23 5.58
CA LEU A 63 -9.02 15.03 4.94
C LEU A 63 -8.18 16.31 4.96
N SER A 64 -8.81 17.47 4.78
CA SER A 64 -8.15 18.79 4.91
C SER A 64 -7.84 19.21 6.36
N SER A 65 -8.39 18.51 7.37
CA SER A 65 -8.26 18.91 8.78
C SER A 65 -6.94 18.51 9.44
N GLY A 66 -6.13 17.65 8.81
CA GLY A 66 -4.83 17.20 9.34
C GLY A 66 -4.91 16.32 10.59
N ASN A 67 -6.10 16.02 11.10
CA ASN A 67 -6.27 15.18 12.29
C ASN A 67 -6.03 13.71 11.93
N GLN A 68 -4.88 13.14 12.32
CA GLN A 68 -4.50 11.76 11.99
C GLN A 68 -5.51 10.71 12.44
N ASN A 69 -6.21 10.92 13.56
CA ASN A 69 -7.27 10.00 14.01
C ASN A 69 -8.52 10.09 13.13
N ALA A 70 -8.90 11.30 12.73
CA ALA A 70 -10.05 11.51 11.85
C ALA A 70 -9.73 11.06 10.40
N ILE A 71 -8.52 11.33 9.93
CA ILE A 71 -7.97 10.82 8.67
C ILE A 71 -7.96 9.30 8.70
N GLY A 72 -7.55 8.68 9.81
CA GLY A 72 -7.54 7.23 9.95
C GLY A 72 -8.92 6.59 9.96
N GLN A 73 -9.90 7.20 10.62
CA GLN A 73 -11.29 6.74 10.58
C GLN A 73 -11.90 6.86 9.18
N ILE A 74 -11.55 7.92 8.44
CA ILE A 74 -11.99 8.09 7.05
C ILE A 74 -11.32 7.09 6.13
N ILE A 75 -10.00 6.94 6.21
CA ILE A 75 -9.28 5.97 5.39
C ILE A 75 -9.83 4.57 5.66
N THR A 76 -10.07 4.23 6.92
CA THR A 76 -10.68 2.94 7.28
C THR A 76 -12.08 2.79 6.67
N SER A 77 -12.95 3.79 6.83
CA SER A 77 -14.32 3.75 6.27
C SER A 77 -14.33 3.67 4.74
N LEU A 78 -13.50 4.47 4.09
CA LEU A 78 -13.35 4.52 2.65
C LEU A 78 -12.78 3.20 2.10
N SER A 79 -11.79 2.63 2.79
CA SER A 79 -11.21 1.34 2.39
C SER A 79 -12.22 0.22 2.53
N ASN A 80 -12.99 0.20 3.62
CA ASN A 80 -14.07 -0.78 3.80
C ASN A 80 -15.10 -0.66 2.68
N GLU A 81 -15.49 0.56 2.31
CA GLU A 81 -16.45 0.77 1.22
C GLU A 81 -15.90 0.28 -0.11
N PHE A 82 -14.65 0.59 -0.46
CA PHE A 82 -14.05 0.08 -1.69
C PHE A 82 -13.87 -1.42 -1.73
N ASN A 83 -13.57 -2.05 -0.59
CA ASN A 83 -13.46 -3.51 -0.52
C ASN A 83 -14.84 -4.17 -0.62
N ASN A 84 -15.88 -3.58 0.00
CA ASN A 84 -17.27 -4.02 -0.18
C ASN A 84 -17.74 -3.87 -1.64
N ILE A 85 -17.39 -2.75 -2.28
CA ILE A 85 -17.69 -2.53 -3.70
C ILE A 85 -16.99 -3.59 -4.54
N ASN A 86 -15.71 -3.90 -4.28
CA ASN A 86 -15.01 -4.96 -5.02
C ASN A 86 -15.70 -6.33 -4.89
N ILE A 87 -16.20 -6.68 -3.71
CA ILE A 87 -16.98 -7.91 -3.50
C ILE A 87 -18.24 -7.90 -4.37
N LYS A 88 -18.99 -6.78 -4.40
CA LYS A 88 -20.18 -6.65 -5.25
C LYS A 88 -19.86 -6.76 -6.73
N ILE A 89 -18.78 -6.12 -7.19
CA ILE A 89 -18.31 -6.21 -8.59
C ILE A 89 -18.02 -7.68 -8.95
N LEU A 90 -17.41 -8.43 -8.04
CA LEU A 90 -17.14 -9.86 -8.23
C LEU A 90 -18.44 -10.67 -8.29
N GLU A 91 -19.37 -10.44 -7.37
CA GLU A 91 -20.67 -11.12 -7.34
C GLU A 91 -21.52 -10.82 -8.60
N ASP A 92 -21.55 -9.57 -9.05
CA ASP A 92 -22.25 -9.13 -10.25
C ASP A 92 -21.61 -9.76 -11.50
N ALA A 93 -20.28 -9.81 -11.58
CA ALA A 93 -19.56 -10.49 -12.66
C ALA A 93 -19.93 -11.98 -12.74
N ILE A 94 -19.98 -12.66 -11.60
CA ILE A 94 -20.37 -14.08 -11.51
C ILE A 94 -21.82 -14.27 -11.94
N SER A 95 -22.73 -13.44 -11.43
CA SER A 95 -24.16 -13.45 -11.78
C SER A 95 -24.39 -13.22 -13.27
N ASN A 96 -23.58 -12.36 -13.90
CA ASN A 96 -23.65 -12.03 -15.32
C ASN A 96 -22.92 -13.02 -16.25
N GLY A 97 -22.45 -14.15 -15.70
CA GLY A 97 -21.93 -15.28 -16.46
C GLY A 97 -20.41 -15.34 -16.63
N ILE A 98 -19.65 -14.61 -15.80
CA ILE A 98 -18.18 -14.75 -15.74
C ILE A 98 -17.84 -15.84 -14.70
N PRO A 99 -17.16 -16.94 -15.07
CA PRO A 99 -16.84 -17.98 -14.09
C PRO A 99 -15.94 -17.43 -12.98
N ALA A 100 -16.28 -17.72 -11.71
CA ALA A 100 -15.49 -17.24 -10.56
C ALA A 100 -14.01 -17.61 -10.67
N THR A 101 -13.68 -18.77 -11.24
CA THR A 101 -12.31 -19.23 -11.50
C THR A 101 -11.51 -18.30 -12.42
N THR A 102 -12.17 -17.54 -13.29
CA THR A 102 -11.49 -16.59 -14.20
C THR A 102 -11.17 -15.24 -13.56
N ILE A 103 -11.74 -14.95 -12.39
CA ILE A 103 -11.67 -13.64 -11.73
C ILE A 103 -11.28 -13.71 -10.24
N SER A 104 -11.21 -14.91 -9.65
CA SER A 104 -10.82 -15.13 -8.26
C SER A 104 -9.32 -15.42 -8.12
N ILE A 105 -8.68 -14.69 -7.22
CA ILE A 105 -7.24 -14.78 -6.98
C ILE A 105 -7.01 -15.51 -5.64
N SER A 106 -7.00 -16.84 -5.66
CA SER A 106 -6.42 -17.62 -4.55
C SER A 106 -4.95 -17.27 -4.31
N SER A 107 -4.51 -17.43 -3.06
CA SER A 107 -3.12 -17.27 -2.62
C SER A 107 -2.12 -18.06 -3.47
N LEU A 108 -0.85 -17.59 -3.49
CA LEU A 108 0.25 -18.26 -4.19
C LEU A 108 0.34 -19.74 -3.77
N GLY A 109 0.12 -20.66 -4.72
CA GLY A 109 0.28 -22.11 -4.51
C GLY A 109 -0.97 -22.95 -4.77
N GLU A 110 -2.15 -22.34 -4.84
CA GLU A 110 -3.37 -23.05 -5.28
C GLU A 110 -3.43 -23.07 -6.82
N SER A 111 -2.90 -24.15 -7.41
CA SER A 111 -3.08 -24.46 -8.82
C SER A 111 -4.57 -24.57 -9.14
N GLN A 112 -5.08 -23.71 -10.01
CA GLN A 112 -6.39 -23.94 -10.63
C GLN A 112 -6.25 -25.15 -11.54
N THR A 113 -6.91 -26.24 -11.19
CA THR A 113 -7.20 -27.31 -12.14
C THR A 113 -7.98 -26.68 -13.28
N SER A 114 -7.41 -26.66 -14.49
CA SER A 114 -8.06 -26.19 -15.71
C SER A 114 -9.31 -27.04 -15.98
N GLN A 115 -10.42 -26.69 -15.36
CA GLN A 115 -11.72 -27.14 -15.82
C GLN A 115 -12.05 -26.29 -17.04
N THR A 116 -11.74 -26.83 -18.22
CA THR A 116 -12.32 -26.47 -19.51
C THR A 116 -13.83 -26.69 -19.45
N THR A 117 -14.53 -25.82 -18.75
CA THR A 117 -15.96 -25.62 -18.94
C THR A 117 -16.05 -24.49 -19.95
N THR A 118 -16.38 -24.83 -21.19
CA THR A 118 -16.77 -23.89 -22.24
C THR A 118 -18.07 -23.20 -21.84
N VAL A 119 -18.03 -22.36 -20.81
CA VAL A 119 -19.06 -21.39 -20.52
C VAL A 119 -18.79 -20.26 -21.52
N SER A 120 -19.76 -19.95 -22.37
CA SER A 120 -19.68 -18.77 -23.23
C SER A 120 -19.53 -17.55 -22.33
N VAL A 121 -18.31 -17.05 -22.19
CA VAL A 121 -18.02 -15.87 -21.39
C VAL A 121 -18.81 -14.71 -21.97
N ASN A 122 -19.69 -14.11 -21.18
CA ASN A 122 -20.47 -12.96 -21.58
C ASN A 122 -19.52 -11.80 -21.86
N SER A 123 -19.27 -11.50 -23.14
CA SER A 123 -18.29 -10.49 -23.55
C SER A 123 -18.67 -9.10 -23.04
N SER A 124 -19.97 -8.76 -23.04
CA SER A 124 -20.45 -7.48 -22.51
C SER A 124 -20.21 -7.36 -21.01
N ALA A 125 -20.50 -8.42 -20.25
CA ALA A 125 -20.22 -8.45 -18.81
C ALA A 125 -18.71 -8.35 -18.52
N THR A 126 -17.87 -8.94 -19.37
CA THR A 126 -16.41 -8.90 -19.23
C THR A 126 -15.86 -7.50 -19.50
N ILE A 127 -16.40 -6.80 -20.51
CA ILE A 127 -16.05 -5.41 -20.80
C ILE A 127 -16.43 -4.51 -19.61
N GLU A 128 -17.65 -4.66 -19.08
CA GLU A 128 -18.12 -3.89 -17.93
C GLU A 128 -17.28 -4.16 -16.67
N TYR A 129 -17.00 -5.43 -16.38
CA TYR A 129 -16.14 -5.83 -15.27
C TYR A 129 -14.74 -5.19 -15.37
N ASN A 130 -14.08 -5.29 -16.53
CA ASN A 130 -12.76 -4.68 -16.74
C ASN A 130 -12.82 -3.14 -16.66
N SER A 131 -13.88 -2.52 -17.17
CA SER A 131 -14.08 -1.07 -17.04
C SER A 131 -14.18 -0.65 -15.57
N GLN A 132 -14.87 -1.42 -14.74
CA GLN A 132 -14.99 -1.16 -13.31
C GLN A 132 -13.65 -1.37 -12.60
N LEU A 133 -12.93 -2.46 -12.87
CA LEU A 133 -11.59 -2.69 -12.32
C LEU A 133 -10.65 -1.52 -12.58
N ASN A 134 -10.61 -1.04 -13.83
CA ASN A 134 -9.78 0.10 -14.23
C ASN A 134 -10.18 1.40 -13.52
N CYS A 135 -11.48 1.63 -13.30
CA CYS A 135 -11.95 2.79 -12.53
C CYS A 135 -11.42 2.76 -11.09
N TYR A 136 -11.56 1.62 -10.40
CA TYR A 136 -11.10 1.48 -9.01
C TYR A 136 -9.58 1.40 -8.89
N ALA A 137 -8.88 0.91 -9.90
CA ALA A 137 -7.42 0.93 -9.95
C ALA A 137 -6.86 2.36 -9.91
N ASN A 138 -7.48 3.31 -10.62
CA ASN A 138 -7.11 4.72 -10.56
C ASN A 138 -7.27 5.31 -9.15
N VAL A 139 -8.37 4.94 -8.47
CA VAL A 139 -8.64 5.41 -7.10
C VAL A 139 -7.61 4.84 -6.12
N ARG A 140 -7.26 3.56 -6.24
CA ARG A 140 -6.22 2.92 -5.41
C ARG A 140 -4.83 3.50 -5.72
N ASP A 141 -4.53 3.81 -6.97
CA ASP A 141 -3.28 4.49 -7.36
C ASP A 141 -3.11 5.82 -6.65
N TYR A 142 -4.19 6.59 -6.60
CA TYR A 142 -4.21 7.82 -5.84
C TYR A 142 -4.00 7.57 -4.33
N LEU A 143 -4.81 6.71 -3.71
CA LEU A 143 -4.83 6.54 -2.24
C LEU A 143 -3.54 5.95 -1.69
N ILE A 144 -2.95 4.99 -2.41
CA ILE A 144 -1.66 4.40 -2.07
C ILE A 144 -0.55 5.44 -2.22
N THR A 145 -0.57 6.24 -3.29
CA THR A 145 0.41 7.33 -3.48
C THR A 145 0.34 8.34 -2.34
N PHE A 146 -0.88 8.78 -2.00
CA PHE A 146 -1.11 9.69 -0.87
C PHE A 146 -0.57 9.11 0.43
N THR A 147 -0.91 7.86 0.75
CA THR A 147 -0.47 7.18 1.98
C THR A 147 1.05 7.01 2.01
N SER A 148 1.66 6.74 0.86
CA SER A 148 3.11 6.56 0.73
C SER A 148 3.89 7.85 1.02
N ASN A 149 3.28 9.01 0.73
CA ASN A 149 3.88 10.32 1.00
C ASN A 149 3.69 10.81 2.45
N LEU A 150 2.91 10.10 3.28
CA LEU A 150 2.73 10.49 4.67
C LEU A 150 4.03 10.28 5.48
N LEU A 151 4.37 11.24 6.32
CA LEU A 151 5.53 11.16 7.21
C LEU A 151 5.32 10.09 8.30
N ILE A 152 6.39 9.37 8.64
CA ILE A 152 6.39 8.38 9.72
C ILE A 152 7.06 9.02 10.93
N THR A 153 6.28 9.42 11.93
CA THR A 153 6.78 10.20 13.08
C THR A 153 6.56 9.50 14.42
N THR A 154 5.54 8.65 14.53
CA THR A 154 5.13 7.96 15.77
C THR A 154 4.67 6.52 15.51
N SER A 155 4.54 5.70 16.55
CA SER A 155 3.93 4.36 16.44
C SER A 155 2.49 4.41 15.93
N ASP A 156 1.72 5.41 16.31
CA ASP A 156 0.36 5.60 15.79
C ASP A 156 0.36 5.92 14.30
N SER A 157 1.33 6.71 13.81
CA SER A 157 1.49 6.95 12.37
C SER A 157 1.87 5.67 11.61
N ILE A 158 2.67 4.78 12.22
CA ILE A 158 3.02 3.48 11.65
C ILE A 158 1.77 2.59 11.57
N LYS A 159 1.04 2.43 12.68
CA LYS A 159 -0.18 1.62 12.74
C LYS A 159 -1.22 2.10 11.73
N LEU A 160 -1.42 3.41 11.66
CA LEU A 160 -2.37 4.03 10.75
C LEU A 160 -1.99 3.79 9.27
N GLN A 161 -0.75 4.05 8.89
CA GLN A 161 -0.32 3.87 7.50
C GLN A 161 -0.30 2.39 7.12
N ALA A 162 0.14 1.51 8.02
CA ALA A 162 0.14 0.07 7.80
C ALA A 162 -1.28 -0.47 7.60
N SER A 163 -2.24 -0.10 8.47
CA SER A 163 -3.63 -0.55 8.34
C SER A 163 -4.27 -0.02 7.07
N SER A 164 -4.00 1.25 6.73
CA SER A 164 -4.48 1.87 5.48
C SER A 164 -3.98 1.11 4.26
N LEU A 165 -2.67 0.84 4.18
CA LEU A 165 -2.07 0.11 3.06
C LEU A 165 -2.56 -1.33 2.97
N ALA A 166 -2.69 -2.03 4.10
CA ALA A 166 -3.25 -3.39 4.12
C ALA A 166 -4.65 -3.43 3.49
N ARG A 167 -5.51 -2.44 3.80
CA ARG A 167 -6.86 -2.37 3.24
C ARG A 167 -6.89 -1.88 1.80
N PHE A 168 -6.07 -0.89 1.43
CA PHE A 168 -5.97 -0.43 0.04
C PHE A 168 -5.41 -1.49 -0.90
N THR A 169 -4.67 -2.45 -0.38
CA THR A 169 -4.09 -3.53 -1.19
C THR A 169 -4.96 -4.80 -1.24
N GLU A 170 -6.05 -4.87 -0.48
CA GLU A 170 -6.89 -6.07 -0.37
C GLU A 170 -7.51 -6.51 -1.70
N ALA A 171 -7.97 -5.56 -2.53
CA ALA A 171 -8.43 -5.86 -3.89
C ALA A 171 -7.23 -5.93 -4.86
N THR A 172 -6.55 -7.07 -4.86
CA THR A 172 -5.29 -7.28 -5.59
C THR A 172 -5.44 -7.20 -7.12
N ASN A 173 -6.62 -7.50 -7.67
CA ASN A 173 -6.97 -7.29 -9.09
C ASN A 173 -7.09 -5.82 -9.50
N GLN A 174 -7.10 -4.89 -8.54
CA GLN A 174 -7.20 -3.45 -8.79
C GLN A 174 -5.88 -2.73 -8.51
N LEU A 175 -4.80 -3.47 -8.25
CA LEU A 175 -3.48 -2.88 -8.01
C LEU A 175 -2.65 -2.92 -9.29
N THR A 176 -2.23 -1.74 -9.72
CA THR A 176 -1.26 -1.58 -10.81
C THR A 176 0.15 -1.97 -10.35
N GLN A 177 1.02 -2.25 -11.30
CA GLN A 177 2.44 -2.49 -11.08
C GLN A 177 3.09 -1.36 -10.26
N LYS A 178 2.86 -0.10 -10.66
CA LYS A 178 3.39 1.08 -9.97
C LYS A 178 2.88 1.17 -8.53
N THR A 179 1.60 0.92 -8.30
CA THR A 179 1.03 0.95 -6.95
C THR A 179 1.56 -0.15 -6.06
N SER A 180 1.77 -1.32 -6.64
CA SER A 180 2.38 -2.46 -5.96
C SER A 180 3.80 -2.11 -5.51
N MET A 181 4.61 -1.50 -6.37
CA MET A 181 5.95 -1.01 -6.01
C MET A 181 5.89 0.05 -4.89
N LEU A 182 5.06 1.08 -5.03
CA LEU A 182 4.92 2.13 -4.01
C LEU A 182 4.47 1.59 -2.65
N ALA A 183 3.47 0.70 -2.64
CA ALA A 183 3.00 0.06 -1.42
C ALA A 183 4.10 -0.81 -0.80
N SER A 184 4.86 -1.56 -1.61
CA SER A 184 5.98 -2.37 -1.12
C SER A 184 7.07 -1.51 -0.48
N ASP A 185 7.49 -0.44 -1.16
CA ASP A 185 8.48 0.52 -0.66
C ASP A 185 8.02 1.13 0.65
N LYS A 186 6.75 1.52 0.74
CA LYS A 186 6.21 2.11 1.97
C LYS A 186 6.12 1.08 3.09
N CYS A 187 5.69 -0.15 2.81
CA CYS A 187 5.63 -1.24 3.78
C CYS A 187 7.04 -1.61 4.30
N TYR A 188 8.06 -1.50 3.46
CA TYR A 188 9.47 -1.60 3.87
C TYR A 188 9.91 -0.46 4.81
N GLN A 189 9.62 0.80 4.46
CA GLN A 189 9.91 1.94 5.33
C GLN A 189 9.19 1.84 6.69
N LEU A 190 7.93 1.40 6.70
CA LEU A 190 7.17 1.16 7.92
C LEU A 190 7.78 0.05 8.76
N ALA A 191 8.26 -1.04 8.16
CA ALA A 191 8.94 -2.13 8.86
C ALA A 191 10.25 -1.66 9.51
N GLN A 192 11.05 -0.84 8.80
CA GLN A 192 12.27 -0.24 9.35
C GLN A 192 11.95 0.67 10.54
N ALA A 193 10.97 1.56 10.38
CA ALA A 193 10.55 2.47 11.44
C ALA A 193 10.05 1.70 12.66
N LEU A 194 9.22 0.66 12.45
CA LEU A 194 8.71 -0.19 13.52
C LEU A 194 9.84 -0.89 14.28
N TYR A 195 10.79 -1.49 13.56
CA TYR A 195 11.97 -2.13 14.16
C TYR A 195 12.76 -1.14 15.03
N SER A 196 13.00 0.08 14.53
CA SER A 196 13.74 1.12 15.26
C SER A 196 13.03 1.59 16.54
N MET A 197 11.69 1.51 16.56
CA MET A 197 10.85 1.97 17.68
C MET A 197 10.42 0.84 18.61
N ALA A 198 10.60 -0.43 18.24
CA ALA A 198 10.04 -1.59 18.93
C ALA A 198 10.34 -1.58 20.45
N ASN A 199 11.58 -1.28 20.85
CA ASN A 199 11.97 -1.20 22.26
C ASN A 199 11.25 -0.10 23.08
N LYS A 200 10.58 0.86 22.43
CA LYS A 200 9.99 2.05 23.07
C LYS A 200 8.46 2.02 23.08
N ILE A 201 7.83 0.98 22.52
CA ILE A 201 6.39 0.88 22.35
C ILE A 201 5.90 -0.49 22.86
N PRO A 202 4.62 -0.65 23.24
CA PRO A 202 4.16 -1.93 23.77
C PRO A 202 4.16 -3.02 22.68
N TYR A 203 4.36 -4.27 23.10
CA TYR A 203 4.36 -5.42 22.20
C TYR A 203 3.08 -5.52 21.36
N GLU A 204 1.93 -5.19 21.95
CA GLU A 204 0.65 -5.18 21.24
C GLU A 204 0.65 -4.23 20.04
N ASP A 205 1.22 -3.03 20.18
CA ASP A 205 1.35 -2.07 19.08
C ASP A 205 2.30 -2.60 18.00
N VAL A 206 3.40 -3.25 18.39
CA VAL A 206 4.32 -3.89 17.45
C VAL A 206 3.63 -5.01 16.68
N GLN A 207 2.86 -5.85 17.38
CA GLN A 207 2.14 -6.96 16.78
C GLN A 207 1.07 -6.49 15.79
N ILE A 208 0.28 -5.47 16.16
CA ILE A 208 -0.73 -4.88 15.28
C ILE A 208 -0.07 -4.33 14.02
N ALA A 209 0.96 -3.50 14.16
CA ALA A 209 1.66 -2.90 13.03
C ALA A 209 2.30 -3.97 12.13
N ALA A 210 3.00 -4.95 12.72
CA ALA A 210 3.66 -6.02 11.99
C ALA A 210 2.67 -6.88 11.18
N ASN A 211 1.51 -7.20 11.75
CA ASN A 211 0.46 -7.94 11.04
C ASN A 211 -0.09 -7.15 9.85
N GLN A 212 -0.36 -5.85 10.01
CA GLN A 212 -0.86 -5.02 8.92
C GLN A 212 0.18 -4.82 7.80
N ILE A 213 1.46 -4.60 8.17
CA ILE A 213 2.56 -4.52 7.19
C ILE A 213 2.72 -5.85 6.43
N SER A 214 2.60 -6.98 7.13
CA SER A 214 2.69 -8.31 6.51
C SER A 214 1.52 -8.57 5.55
N GLN A 215 0.31 -8.15 5.92
CA GLN A 215 -0.87 -8.24 5.04
C GLN A 215 -0.69 -7.40 3.77
N CYS A 216 -0.25 -6.14 3.91
CA CYS A 216 0.14 -5.29 2.77
C CYS A 216 1.13 -6.00 1.84
N ALA A 217 2.24 -6.50 2.40
CA ALA A 217 3.29 -7.17 1.66
C ALA A 217 2.77 -8.40 0.89
N SER A 218 1.93 -9.22 1.53
CA SER A 218 1.30 -10.41 0.92
C SER A 218 0.35 -10.05 -0.21
N ASN A 219 -0.48 -9.01 -0.01
CA ASN A 219 -1.43 -8.52 -1.01
C ASN A 219 -0.69 -8.01 -2.25
N VAL A 220 0.35 -7.20 -2.07
CA VAL A 220 1.20 -6.66 -3.14
C VAL A 220 1.88 -7.79 -3.93
N LEU A 221 2.40 -8.82 -3.24
CA LEU A 221 3.00 -9.98 -3.90
C LEU A 221 1.97 -10.78 -4.72
N THR A 222 0.74 -10.88 -4.23
CA THR A 222 -0.35 -11.54 -4.94
C THR A 222 -0.75 -10.75 -6.18
N ALA A 223 -0.89 -9.43 -6.06
CA ALA A 223 -1.24 -8.54 -7.16
C ALA A 223 -0.21 -8.56 -8.29
N ILE A 224 1.09 -8.50 -7.98
CA ILE A 224 2.12 -8.47 -9.02
C ILE A 224 2.24 -9.81 -9.76
N ASN A 225 1.95 -10.93 -9.09
CA ASN A 225 2.02 -12.26 -9.69
C ASN A 225 0.76 -12.65 -10.46
N GLY A 226 -0.41 -12.07 -10.14
CA GLY A 226 -1.69 -12.37 -10.79
C GLY A 226 -1.63 -12.29 -12.33
N PRO A 227 -1.19 -11.15 -12.91
CA PRO A 227 -1.11 -10.99 -14.36
C PRO A 227 -0.08 -11.93 -15.00
N LEU A 228 1.07 -12.16 -14.35
CA LEU A 228 2.11 -13.08 -14.84
C LEU A 228 1.63 -14.53 -14.94
N GLN A 229 0.69 -14.91 -14.08
CA GLN A 229 0.05 -16.23 -14.07
C GLN A 229 -1.21 -16.27 -14.95
N GLN A 230 -1.54 -15.17 -15.64
CA GLN A 230 -2.77 -15.01 -16.42
C GLN A 230 -4.06 -15.22 -15.60
N ARG A 231 -3.99 -14.92 -14.30
CA ARG A 231 -5.11 -15.09 -13.35
C ARG A 231 -5.93 -13.82 -13.18
N THR A 232 -5.38 -12.68 -13.59
CA THR A 232 -6.03 -11.37 -13.58
C THR A 232 -5.81 -10.69 -14.91
N SER A 233 -6.76 -9.84 -15.33
CA SER A 233 -6.57 -8.99 -16.49
C SER A 233 -5.47 -7.96 -16.23
N ILE A 234 -4.82 -7.54 -17.31
CA ILE A 234 -3.87 -6.42 -17.29
C ILE A 234 -4.71 -5.15 -17.18
N LEU A 235 -4.39 -4.29 -16.21
CA LEU A 235 -5.05 -3.00 -16.06
C LEU A 235 -4.59 -2.04 -17.16
N ASP A 236 -5.51 -1.26 -17.71
CA ASP A 236 -5.27 -0.30 -18.80
C ASP A 236 -4.18 0.71 -18.40
N LEU A 237 -4.16 1.12 -17.13
CA LEU A 237 -3.16 2.04 -16.60
C LEU A 237 -1.75 1.46 -16.65
N ASP A 238 -1.59 0.17 -16.36
CA ASP A 238 -0.30 -0.52 -16.48
C ASP A 238 0.09 -0.76 -17.93
N PHE A 239 -0.89 -1.15 -18.75
CA PHE A 239 -0.66 -1.34 -20.19
C PHE A 239 -0.19 -0.04 -20.83
N SER A 240 -0.86 1.09 -20.57
CA SER A 240 -0.46 2.40 -21.07
C SER A 240 0.92 2.82 -20.55
N ARG A 241 1.21 2.66 -19.25
CA ARG A 241 2.50 3.04 -18.66
C ARG A 241 3.69 2.24 -19.22
N SER A 242 3.48 0.96 -19.52
CA SER A 242 4.53 0.06 -20.05
C SER A 242 4.74 0.17 -21.56
N THR A 243 3.77 0.75 -22.28
CA THR A 243 3.81 0.90 -23.74
C THR A 243 4.14 2.32 -24.20
N ASN A 244 3.95 3.33 -23.34
CA ASN A 244 4.36 4.70 -23.60
C ASN A 244 5.88 4.81 -23.79
N PHE A 245 6.29 5.59 -24.79
CA PHE A 245 7.70 5.86 -25.02
C PHE A 245 8.30 6.60 -23.80
N PRO A 246 9.48 6.18 -23.32
CA PRO A 246 10.23 6.92 -22.30
C PRO A 246 10.45 8.35 -22.75
N SER A 247 10.24 9.32 -21.85
CA SER A 247 10.49 10.73 -22.14
C SER A 247 11.98 11.05 -22.28
N ASP A 248 12.84 10.20 -21.71
CA ASP A 248 14.29 10.31 -21.80
C ASP A 248 14.85 9.10 -22.54
N TYR A 249 15.73 9.38 -23.51
CA TYR A 249 16.33 8.37 -24.38
C TYR A 249 17.54 7.77 -23.65
N ASP A 250 17.29 7.02 -22.59
CA ASP A 250 18.34 6.45 -21.76
C ASP A 250 18.83 5.12 -22.35
N THR A 251 20.15 4.95 -22.43
CA THR A 251 20.84 3.90 -23.21
C THR A 251 20.57 2.46 -22.73
N ASP A 252 20.04 2.29 -21.52
CA ASP A 252 19.62 1.02 -20.93
C ASP A 252 18.24 0.54 -21.43
N LEU A 253 17.38 1.48 -21.88
CA LEU A 253 16.12 1.21 -22.58
C LEU A 253 16.34 0.65 -23.99
N GLU A 254 17.50 0.90 -24.62
CA GLU A 254 17.80 0.32 -25.93
C GLU A 254 17.80 -1.21 -25.87
N SER A 255 18.24 -1.86 -24.79
CA SER A 255 18.21 -3.33 -24.75
C SER A 255 16.78 -3.90 -24.69
N VAL A 256 15.84 -3.18 -24.07
CA VAL A 256 14.44 -3.62 -23.92
C VAL A 256 13.61 -3.29 -25.16
N TRP A 257 13.90 -2.16 -25.79
CA TRP A 257 13.19 -1.68 -26.98
C TRP A 257 13.81 -2.17 -28.30
N ALA A 258 15.09 -2.59 -28.29
CA ALA A 258 15.76 -3.18 -29.46
C ALA A 258 15.69 -4.72 -29.53
N HIS A 259 15.18 -5.41 -28.50
CA HIS A 259 15.02 -6.87 -28.50
C HIS A 259 13.54 -7.27 -28.40
N PRO A 260 12.82 -7.40 -29.53
CA PRO A 260 11.41 -7.82 -29.54
C PRO A 260 11.12 -9.21 -28.92
N ASN A 261 12.15 -10.02 -28.64
CA ASN A 261 12.03 -11.38 -28.10
C ASN A 261 12.07 -11.46 -26.55
N LEU A 262 11.75 -10.40 -25.82
CA LEU A 262 11.92 -10.35 -24.35
C LEU A 262 10.92 -11.17 -23.54
N VAL A 263 9.98 -11.87 -24.17
CA VAL A 263 9.09 -12.83 -23.51
C VAL A 263 8.89 -14.05 -24.39
N ASP A 264 9.26 -15.19 -23.82
CA ASP A 264 9.01 -16.57 -24.20
C ASP A 264 8.26 -16.82 -25.54
N GLY A 265 9.03 -17.13 -26.59
CA GLY A 265 8.68 -18.25 -27.47
C GLY A 265 7.87 -18.01 -28.75
N GLY A 266 8.04 -16.89 -29.47
CA GLY A 266 7.35 -16.74 -30.76
C GLY A 266 8.09 -15.91 -31.80
N ASN A 267 7.93 -16.28 -33.08
CA ASN A 267 8.37 -15.52 -34.26
C ASN A 267 7.37 -14.38 -34.60
N ASP A 268 6.56 -13.95 -33.64
CA ASP A 268 5.48 -12.98 -33.84
C ASP A 268 5.97 -11.56 -33.52
N TYR A 269 6.14 -10.76 -34.56
CA TYR A 269 6.58 -9.37 -34.50
C TYR A 269 5.42 -8.39 -34.66
N SER A 270 4.17 -8.83 -34.43
CA SER A 270 3.03 -7.92 -34.42
C SER A 270 3.15 -6.89 -33.28
N TRP A 271 2.64 -5.68 -33.51
CA TRP A 271 2.70 -4.61 -32.52
C TRP A 271 2.12 -5.01 -31.15
N GLY A 272 1.03 -5.78 -31.14
CA GLY A 272 0.42 -6.29 -29.91
C GLY A 272 1.31 -7.27 -29.15
N ALA A 273 2.03 -8.17 -29.86
CA ALA A 273 2.98 -9.09 -29.24
C ALA A 273 4.15 -8.34 -28.57
N ILE A 274 4.65 -7.27 -29.22
CA ILE A 274 5.74 -6.44 -28.69
C ILE A 274 5.28 -5.64 -27.46
N GLU A 275 4.06 -5.08 -27.46
CA GLU A 275 3.48 -4.38 -26.30
C GLU A 275 3.30 -5.31 -25.11
N GLN A 276 2.73 -6.49 -25.33
CA GLN A 276 2.55 -7.50 -24.28
C GLN A 276 3.89 -8.02 -23.75
N GLY A 277 4.88 -8.16 -24.64
CA GLY A 277 6.25 -8.50 -24.28
C GLY A 277 6.87 -7.50 -23.30
N ARG A 278 6.76 -6.21 -23.62
CA ARG A 278 7.26 -5.12 -22.74
C ARG A 278 6.57 -5.10 -21.39
N TYR A 279 5.24 -5.20 -21.37
CA TYR A 279 4.49 -5.26 -20.12
C TYR A 279 4.98 -6.40 -19.21
N ASN A 280 5.03 -7.63 -19.73
CA ASN A 280 5.45 -8.80 -18.98
C ASN A 280 6.89 -8.68 -18.46
N TYR A 281 7.80 -8.09 -19.25
CA TYR A 281 9.17 -7.83 -18.82
C TYR A 281 9.22 -6.91 -17.59
N TYR A 282 8.56 -5.74 -17.65
CA TYR A 282 8.51 -4.81 -16.52
C TYR A 282 7.79 -5.43 -15.32
N GLN A 283 6.68 -6.14 -15.54
CA GLN A 283 5.93 -6.83 -14.50
C GLN A 283 6.82 -7.86 -13.77
N LYS A 284 7.64 -8.63 -14.51
CA LYS A 284 8.58 -9.61 -13.93
C LYS A 284 9.71 -8.94 -13.13
N GLN A 285 10.23 -7.81 -13.60
CA GLN A 285 11.21 -7.05 -12.83
C GLN A 285 10.63 -6.57 -11.49
N ALA A 286 9.44 -5.96 -11.54
CA ALA A 286 8.74 -5.49 -10.34
C ALA A 286 8.45 -6.67 -9.38
N ALA A 287 8.03 -7.82 -9.90
CA ALA A 287 7.79 -9.02 -9.09
C ALA A 287 9.06 -9.50 -8.35
N ASN A 288 10.22 -9.50 -9.03
CA ASN A 288 11.50 -9.87 -8.41
C ASN A 288 11.92 -8.87 -7.32
N GLN A 289 11.75 -7.57 -7.56
CA GLN A 289 12.06 -6.51 -6.60
C GLN A 289 11.16 -6.63 -5.36
N ILE A 290 9.85 -6.72 -5.57
CA ILE A 290 8.85 -6.91 -4.50
C ILE A 290 9.16 -8.17 -3.71
N THR A 291 9.46 -9.30 -4.36
CA THR A 291 9.79 -10.56 -3.65
C THR A 291 10.99 -10.37 -2.72
N THR A 292 12.02 -9.69 -3.20
CA THR A 292 13.22 -9.40 -2.40
C THR A 292 12.88 -8.48 -1.21
N GLN A 293 12.11 -7.43 -1.44
CA GLN A 293 11.69 -6.49 -0.39
C GLN A 293 10.77 -7.16 0.65
N VAL A 294 9.83 -8.01 0.23
CA VAL A 294 8.94 -8.76 1.14
C VAL A 294 9.77 -9.63 2.10
N ASN A 295 10.81 -10.30 1.62
CA ASN A 295 11.71 -11.07 2.50
C ASN A 295 12.42 -10.18 3.53
N GLN A 296 12.85 -8.98 3.12
CA GLN A 296 13.47 -8.01 4.03
C GLN A 296 12.46 -7.45 5.05
N ILE A 297 11.23 -7.16 4.61
CA ILE A 297 10.11 -6.76 5.49
C ILE A 297 9.90 -7.84 6.54
N THR A 298 9.73 -9.11 6.13
CA THR A 298 9.55 -10.23 7.06
C THR A 298 10.70 -10.31 8.07
N SER A 299 11.95 -10.19 7.63
CA SER A 299 13.12 -10.20 8.52
C SER A 299 13.09 -9.07 9.55
N LEU A 300 12.75 -7.84 9.14
CA LEU A 300 12.63 -6.68 10.03
C LEU A 300 11.50 -6.84 11.04
N LEU A 301 10.34 -7.33 10.59
CA LEU A 301 9.17 -7.55 11.46
C LEU A 301 9.44 -8.65 12.48
N THR A 302 10.04 -9.77 12.06
CA THR A 302 10.46 -10.84 12.98
C THR A 302 11.46 -10.31 14.02
N SER A 303 12.41 -9.48 13.60
CA SER A 303 13.37 -8.87 14.51
C SER A 303 12.70 -7.91 15.50
N ALA A 304 11.73 -7.11 15.04
CA ALA A 304 10.95 -6.20 15.89
C ALA A 304 10.13 -6.94 16.95
N LEU A 305 9.52 -8.07 16.58
CA LEU A 305 8.76 -8.92 17.50
C LEU A 305 9.68 -9.62 18.52
N ASN A 306 10.83 -10.13 18.07
CA ASN A 306 11.79 -10.83 18.92
C ASN A 306 12.38 -9.95 20.02
N ILE A 307 12.47 -8.64 19.81
CA ILE A 307 12.87 -7.69 20.85
C ILE A 307 12.03 -7.87 22.12
N HIS A 308 10.70 -7.96 21.99
CA HIS A 308 9.81 -8.13 23.14
C HIS A 308 9.86 -9.53 23.75
N LEU A 309 10.07 -10.57 22.94
CA LEU A 309 10.21 -11.95 23.42
C LEU A 309 11.48 -12.13 24.26
N ASN A 310 12.56 -11.42 23.93
CA ASN A 310 13.81 -11.44 24.68
C ASN A 310 13.79 -10.56 25.94
N ILE A 311 12.98 -9.49 25.97
CA ILE A 311 12.82 -8.63 27.17
C ILE A 311 12.16 -9.41 28.33
N GLY A 312 11.22 -10.32 28.03
CA GLY A 312 10.61 -11.18 29.05
C GLY A 312 11.57 -12.14 29.75
N GLN A 313 12.75 -12.41 29.17
CA GLN A 313 13.77 -13.29 29.75
C GLN A 313 14.82 -12.57 30.61
N ASN A 314 14.91 -11.23 30.53
CA ASN A 314 15.97 -10.45 31.19
C ASN A 314 15.51 -9.73 32.48
N ILE A 315 14.30 -10.02 32.97
CA ILE A 315 13.84 -9.56 34.29
C ILE A 315 14.24 -10.60 35.36
N THR A 316 15.52 -10.89 35.48
CA THR A 316 16.07 -11.37 36.76
C THR A 316 16.31 -10.14 37.63
N MET A 317 15.37 -9.85 38.53
CA MET A 317 15.57 -8.89 39.61
C MET A 317 16.73 -9.34 40.48
N ASN A 318 17.87 -8.68 40.35
CA ASN A 318 18.91 -8.70 41.36
C ASN A 318 18.47 -7.76 42.48
N THR A 319 17.90 -8.30 43.56
CA THR A 319 17.76 -7.54 44.80
C THR A 319 19.02 -7.74 45.64
N SER A 320 19.77 -6.66 45.81
CA SER A 320 20.87 -6.60 46.76
C SER A 320 20.34 -6.84 48.17
N SER A 321 21.02 -7.71 48.90
CA SER A 321 20.86 -8.03 50.32
C SER A 321 20.52 -6.82 51.21
N VAL A 322 19.53 -6.99 52.09
CA VAL A 322 19.51 -6.35 53.40
C VAL A 322 19.31 -7.46 54.44
N ILE A 323 20.29 -7.60 55.33
CA ILE A 323 20.25 -8.46 56.52
C ILE A 323 19.42 -7.74 57.59
N MET A 324 18.46 -8.45 58.19
CA MET A 324 18.01 -8.37 59.59
C MET A 324 17.41 -9.76 59.90
N SER A 325 17.76 -10.52 60.94
CA SER A 325 18.18 -10.23 62.32
C SER A 325 19.57 -10.72 62.71
#